data_AF-A0A2V9KW13-F1
#
_entry.id   AF-A0A2V9KW13-F1
#
_cell.length_a   1.000
_cell.length_b   1.000
_cell.length_c   1.000
_cell.angle_alpha   90.00
_cell.angle_beta   90.00
_cell.angle_gamma   90.00
#
_symmetry.space_group_name_H-M   'P 1'
#
loop_
_entity.id
_entity.type
_entity.pdbx_description
1 polymer ?
#
loop_
_entity_poly.entity_id
_entity_poly.type
_entity_poly.pdbx_seq_one_letter_code
_entity_poly.pdbx_strand_id
1 'polypeptide(L)' 'LFPHFVEYRQQIDGKYWFPIVDFSDDTLQFAFGRVHVQVSVKYSTYRSFGAESRLMSSESDLAVPRGLASK' A
#
# COMPACT_ATOMS: atom_id res chain seq x y z
N LEU A 1 12.57 -7.98 21.80
CA LEU A 1 13.46 -8.55 20.77
C LEU A 1 12.68 -8.66 19.48
N PHE A 2 13.26 -8.24 18.36
CA PHE A 2 12.71 -8.42 17.03
C PHE A 2 13.85 -8.92 16.13
N PRO A 3 13.55 -9.76 15.13
CA PRO A 3 14.58 -10.28 14.25
C PRO A 3 14.89 -9.26 13.14
N HIS A 4 16.06 -9.39 12.52
CA HIS A 4 16.44 -8.55 11.38
C HIS A 4 15.78 -9.05 10.10
N PHE A 5 15.24 -8.12 9.31
CA PHE A 5 14.59 -8.44 8.03
C PHE A 5 15.42 -7.96 6.84
N VAL A 6 15.35 -8.73 5.77
CA VAL A 6 15.72 -8.32 4.42
C VAL A 6 14.45 -8.27 3.59
N GLU A 7 14.18 -7.11 2.99
CA GLU A 7 13.06 -6.92 2.06
C GLU A 7 13.56 -7.02 0.62
N TYR A 8 12.96 -7.92 -0.14
CA TYR A 8 13.16 -8.05 -1.57
C TYR A 8 12.06 -7.32 -2.31
N ARG A 9 12.47 -6.47 -3.25
CA ARG A 9 11.56 -5.68 -4.09
C ARG A 9 11.74 -6.08 -5.56
N GLN A 10 10.63 -6.04 -6.30
CA GLN A 10 10.62 -6.25 -7.74
C GLN A 10 9.89 -5.10 -8.44
N GLN A 11 10.39 -4.72 -9.61
CA GLN A 11 9.70 -3.76 -10.47
C GLN A 11 8.52 -4.45 -11.17
N ILE A 12 7.31 -3.97 -10.92
CA ILE A 12 6.06 -4.43 -11.54
C ILE A 12 5.59 -3.36 -12.54
N ASP A 13 5.07 -3.83 -13.69
CA ASP A 13 4.61 -3.01 -14.82
C ASP A 13 5.64 -1.99 -15.31
N GLY A 14 6.93 -2.26 -15.09
CA GLY A 14 8.02 -1.35 -15.46
C GLY A 14 8.01 -0.01 -14.73
N LYS A 15 7.16 0.19 -13.70
CA LYS A 15 6.93 1.52 -13.11
C LYS A 15 7.13 1.58 -11.60
N TYR A 16 6.72 0.55 -10.87
CA TYR A 16 6.70 0.59 -9.41
C TYR A 16 7.48 -0.56 -8.81
N TRP A 17 8.29 -0.25 -7.80
CA TRP A 17 8.97 -1.26 -6.99
C TRP A 17 8.06 -1.69 -5.85
N PHE A 18 7.55 -2.92 -5.94
CA PHE A 18 6.72 -3.51 -4.90
C PHE A 18 7.53 -4.51 -4.07
N PRO A 19 7.25 -4.61 -2.76
CA PRO A 19 7.77 -5.69 -1.95
C PRO A 19 7.18 -7.02 -2.45
N ILE A 20 8.04 -8.02 -2.58
CA ILE A 20 7.63 -9.39 -2.95
C ILE A 20 7.82 -10.36 -1.79
N VAL A 21 8.86 -10.14 -0.99
CA VAL A 21 9.20 -11.00 0.15
C VAL A 21 9.88 -10.17 1.24
N ASP A 22 9.42 -10.32 2.47
CA ASP A 22 10.21 -10.02 3.66
C ASP A 22 10.71 -11.32 4.27
N PHE A 23 12.02 -11.41 4.48
CA PHE A 23 12.64 -12.61 5.01
C PHE A 23 13.49 -12.30 6.23
N SER A 24 13.48 -13.21 7.19
CA SER A 24 14.34 -13.18 8.36
C SER A 24 14.80 -14.58 8.74
N ASP A 25 16.07 -14.69 9.11
CA ASP A 25 16.71 -15.87 9.66
C ASP A 25 17.69 -15.38 10.74
N ASP A 26 17.25 -15.41 11.99
CA ASP A 26 17.98 -14.78 13.10
C ASP A 26 17.92 -15.63 14.38
N THR A 27 18.84 -15.37 15.31
CA THR A 27 18.83 -15.97 16.65
C THR A 27 18.58 -14.92 17.72
N LEU A 28 17.42 -15.02 18.35
CA LEU A 28 16.98 -14.12 19.41
C LEU A 28 17.44 -14.62 20.78
N GLN A 29 17.97 -13.71 21.59
CA GLN A 29 18.38 -13.93 22.98
C GLN A 29 17.21 -13.63 23.93
N PHE A 30 16.56 -14.67 24.45
CA PHE A 30 15.54 -14.56 25.48
C PHE A 30 16.13 -14.83 26.87
N ALA A 31 15.39 -14.48 27.93
CA ALA A 31 15.83 -14.71 29.31
C ALA A 31 16.07 -16.20 29.62
N PHE A 32 15.37 -17.11 28.93
CA PHE A 32 15.53 -18.55 29.06
C PHE A 32 16.50 -19.18 28.05
N GLY A 33 17.13 -18.36 27.20
CA GLY A 33 18.14 -18.81 26.24
C GLY A 33 17.95 -18.32 24.80
N ARG A 34 18.75 -18.89 23.91
CA ARG A 34 18.76 -18.57 22.47
C ARG A 34 17.66 -19.31 21.74
N VAL A 35 16.94 -18.61 20.88
CA VAL A 35 15.91 -19.19 20.00
C VAL A 35 16.20 -18.78 18.57
N HIS A 36 16.31 -19.76 17.68
CA HIS A 36 16.37 -19.55 16.24
C HIS A 36 14.97 -19.24 15.71
N VAL A 37 14.84 -18.17 14.92
CA VAL A 37 13.58 -17.68 14.37
C VAL A 37 13.74 -17.47 12.88
N GLN A 38 12.83 -18.07 12.12
CA GLN A 38 12.74 -17.88 10.67
C GLN A 38 11.35 -17.33 10.31
N VAL A 39 11.33 -16.26 9.52
CA VAL A 39 10.09 -15.60 9.07
C VAL A 39 10.15 -15.37 7.57
N SER A 40 9.05 -15.66 6.87
CA SER A 40 8.88 -15.37 5.45
C SER A 40 7.48 -14.79 5.23
N VAL A 41 7.40 -13.53 4.84
CA VAL A 41 6.15 -12.88 4.41
C VAL A 41 6.20 -12.73 2.90
N LYS A 42 5.23 -13.32 2.19
CA LYS A 42 5.15 -13.24 0.73
C LYS A 42 3.96 -12.38 0.32
N TYR A 43 4.21 -11.40 -0.54
CA TYR A 43 3.18 -10.55 -1.10
C TYR A 43 2.78 -11.07 -2.48
N SER A 44 1.50 -11.32 -2.67
CA SER A 44 0.96 -11.80 -3.95
C SER A 44 -0.24 -10.96 -4.37
N THR A 45 -0.51 -10.92 -5.68
CA THR A 45 -1.75 -10.40 -6.25
C THR A 45 -2.12 -9.00 -5.75
N TYR A 46 -1.14 -8.09 -5.73
CA TYR A 46 -1.40 -6.71 -5.34
C TYR A 46 -2.45 -6.10 -6.28
N ARG A 47 -3.51 -5.54 -5.71
CA ARG A 47 -4.57 -4.86 -6.45
C ARG A 47 -4.62 -3.41 -5.98
N SER A 48 -4.39 -2.48 -6.91
CA SER A 48 -4.56 -1.06 -6.64
C SER A 48 -6.02 -0.79 -6.24
N PHE A 49 -6.23 -0.15 -5.10
CA PHE A 49 -7.51 0.46 -4.74
C PHE A 49 -7.48 1.94 -5.11
N GLY A 50 -8.49 2.40 -5.85
CA GLY A 50 -8.67 3.80 -6.17
C GLY A 50 -9.93 4.34 -5.48
N ALA A 51 -9.85 5.55 -4.93
CA ALA A 51 -11.00 6.29 -4.47
C ALA A 51 -11.14 7.55 -5.33
N GLU A 52 -12.35 7.82 -5.82
CA GLU A 52 -12.67 9.08 -6.48
C GLU A 52 -13.05 10.09 -5.39
N SER A 53 -12.32 11.21 -5.30
CA SER A 53 -12.66 12.31 -4.40
C SER A 53 -12.93 13.57 -5.21
N ARG A 54 -14.10 14.18 -4.99
CA ARG A 54 -14.45 15.48 -5.56
C ARG A 54 -14.34 16.53 -4.47
N LEU A 55 -13.41 17.46 -4.64
CA LEU A 55 -13.33 18.65 -3.78
C LEU A 55 -14.41 19.62 -4.23
N MET A 56 -15.46 19.77 -3.43
CA MET A 56 -16.47 20.83 -3.62
C MET A 56 -16.01 22.06 -2.84
N SER A 57 -15.36 23.00 -3.54
CA SER A 57 -15.17 24.35 -3.04
C SER A 57 -16.49 25.11 -3.24
N SER A 58 -17.09 25.58 -2.15
CA SER A 58 -18.38 26.25 -2.15
C SER A 58 -18.26 27.68 -2.68
N GLU A 59 -18.08 27.85 -4.00
CA GLU A 59 -18.39 29.13 -4.67
C GLU A 59 -18.74 29.04 -6.17
N SER A 60 -18.80 27.84 -6.77
CA SER A 60 -19.06 27.71 -8.22
C SER A 60 -20.31 26.92 -8.61
N ASP A 61 -21.12 26.45 -7.66
CA ASP A 61 -22.34 25.65 -7.93
C ASP A 61 -23.66 26.47 -7.93
N LEU A 62 -23.60 27.81 -7.97
CA LEU A 62 -24.79 28.67 -8.13
C LEU A 62 -25.15 28.98 -9.60
N ALA A 63 -24.49 28.38 -10.58
CA ALA A 63 -24.87 28.55 -11.98
C ALA A 63 -26.12 27.72 -12.31
N VAL A 64 -27.29 28.35 -12.15
CA VAL A 64 -28.59 27.90 -12.66
C VAL A 64 -28.44 27.41 -14.10
N PRO A 65 -28.95 26.21 -14.47
CA PRO A 65 -28.89 25.75 -15.85
C PRO A 65 -29.74 26.67 -16.74
N ARG A 66 -29.07 27.51 -17.55
CA ARG A 66 -29.70 28.19 -18.69
C ARG A 66 -30.00 27.13 -19.75
N GLY A 67 -31.25 26.67 -19.79
CA GLY A 67 -31.66 25.67 -20.75
C GLY A 67 -33.16 25.43 -20.80
N LEU A 68 -33.96 26.47 -21.02
CA LEU A 68 -35.23 26.30 -21.73
C LEU A 68 -35.59 27.57 -22.51
N ALA A 69 -35.11 27.65 -23.74
CA ALA A 69 -35.71 28.48 -24.78
C ALA A 69 -35.94 27.59 -25.99
N SER A 70 -37.20 27.24 -26.25
CA SER A 70 -37.85 27.13 -27.58
C SER A 70 -39.04 26.15 -27.52
N LYS A 71 -40.24 26.70 -27.38
CA LYS A 71 -41.37 26.54 -28.31
C LYS A 71 -42.45 27.57 -28.01
#